data_AF-A0A0P6J8E9-F1
#
_entry.id   AF-A0A0P6J8E9-F1
#
_cell.length_a   1.000
_cell.length_b   1.000
_cell.length_c   1.000
_cell.angle_alpha   90.00
_cell.angle_beta   90.00
_cell.angle_gamma   90.00
#
_symmetry.space_group_name_H-M   'P 1'
#
loop_
_entity.id
_entity.type
_entity.pdbx_description
1 polymer ?
#
loop_
_entity_poly.entity_id
_entity_poly.type
_entity_poly.pdbx_seq_one_letter_code
_entity_poly.pdbx_strand_id
1 'polypeptide(L)'
;MKHFLRMLIQVCLYFYCKFLWRCLKFVMRKLTGRCELQRICYSTKPGASRTMKIETSLRDSKSKLLQTSVSVHPDAIEKTIEDIMELKKINPDINPQLGISLQACLLQIVGYRNLIADVEKLRREPYDSDNPQHEEMLLKLWRFLKPNTPLESRISKQWCEIGFQGDDPKTDFRGMGLLGLYNLQYFAERDATAAQQVLSDSLHPKCSKFSKAEWEKKRMDKAIGYSFAIVGINITDLAYNLLVSGALKTHFYNIAPEAPTLSHFQQTFCYLMHEFHKFWIEEDPMDIMEFNRVREKFRKRIIKQLQNPDMALCPHFAASEGLINM
;
A
#
# COMPACT_ATOMS: atom_id res chain seq x y z
N MET A 1 7.93 27.02 27.81
CA MET A 1 6.56 27.54 28.05
C MET A 1 5.65 27.59 26.81
N LYS A 2 6.02 28.24 25.68
CA LYS A 2 5.13 28.37 24.50
C LYS A 2 4.69 27.03 23.87
N HIS A 3 5.58 26.04 23.75
CA HIS A 3 5.23 24.70 23.26
C HIS A 3 4.29 23.94 24.20
N PHE A 4 4.53 24.01 25.51
CA PHE A 4 3.70 23.39 26.53
C PHE A 4 2.28 23.98 26.55
N LEU A 5 2.15 25.31 26.46
CA LEU A 5 0.85 25.98 26.42
C LEU A 5 0.08 25.64 25.13
N ARG A 6 0.76 25.57 23.96
CA ARG A 6 0.14 25.10 22.71
C ARG A 6 -0.36 23.65 22.82
N MET A 7 0.44 22.76 23.41
CA MET A 7 0.05 21.38 23.65
C MET A 7 -1.17 21.30 24.57
N LEU A 8 -1.18 22.06 25.67
CA LEU A 8 -2.31 22.11 26.61
C LEU A 8 -3.59 22.61 25.91
N ILE A 9 -3.48 23.67 25.10
CA ILE A 9 -4.61 24.21 24.32
C ILE A 9 -5.14 23.17 23.33
N GLN A 10 -4.27 22.44 22.62
CA GLN A 10 -4.68 21.37 21.72
C GLN A 10 -5.40 20.23 22.46
N VAL A 11 -4.92 19.85 23.64
CA VAL A 11 -5.55 18.83 24.48
C VAL A 11 -6.93 19.29 24.95
N CYS A 12 -7.06 20.53 25.43
CA CYS A 12 -8.35 21.10 25.84
C CYS A 12 -9.33 21.20 24.66
N LEU A 13 -8.88 21.68 23.51
CA LEU A 13 -9.67 21.73 22.27
C LEU A 13 -10.13 20.33 21.83
N TYR A 14 -9.26 19.33 21.92
CA TYR A 14 -9.60 17.95 21.61
C TYR A 14 -10.74 17.44 22.50
N PHE A 15 -10.64 17.63 23.82
CA PHE A 15 -11.70 17.21 24.74
C PHE A 15 -13.01 17.97 24.51
N TYR A 16 -12.92 19.28 24.27
CA TYR A 16 -14.08 20.12 23.96
C TYR A 16 -14.79 19.65 22.67
N CYS A 17 -14.06 19.48 21.57
CA CYS A 17 -14.60 18.97 20.31
C CYS A 17 -15.21 17.57 20.47
N LYS A 18 -14.56 16.69 21.25
CA LYS A 18 -15.08 15.35 21.54
C LYS A 18 -16.38 15.38 22.33
N PHE A 19 -16.50 16.30 23.29
CA PHE A 19 -17.74 16.52 24.03
C PHE A 19 -18.85 17.07 23.11
N LEU A 20 -18.56 18.10 22.33
CA LEU A 20 -19.49 18.70 21.38
C LEU A 20 -20.02 17.66 20.37
N TRP A 21 -19.12 16.86 19.79
CA TRP A 21 -19.45 15.78 18.87
C TRP A 21 -20.39 14.74 19.50
N ARG A 22 -20.19 14.41 20.79
CA ARG A 22 -21.08 13.49 21.53
C ARG A 22 -22.46 14.08 21.75
N CYS A 23 -22.55 15.36 22.13
CA CYS A 23 -23.83 16.07 22.24
C CYS A 23 -24.56 16.08 20.91
N LEU A 24 -23.86 16.41 19.82
CA LEU A 24 -24.41 16.37 18.47
C LEU A 24 -24.91 14.98 18.08
N LYS A 25 -24.16 13.90 18.38
CA LYS A 25 -24.63 12.52 18.14
C LYS A 25 -25.94 12.20 18.85
N PHE A 26 -26.08 12.65 20.10
CA PHE A 26 -27.29 12.45 20.90
C PHE A 26 -28.47 13.22 20.30
N VAL A 27 -28.28 14.51 20.00
CA VAL A 27 -29.29 15.36 19.36
C VAL A 27 -29.72 14.76 18.02
N MET A 28 -28.77 14.39 17.16
CA MET A 28 -29.08 13.77 15.87
C MET A 28 -29.81 12.44 16.00
N ARG A 29 -29.53 11.64 17.04
CA ARG A 29 -30.30 10.42 17.32
C ARG A 29 -31.75 10.73 17.69
N LYS A 30 -31.99 11.79 18.48
CA LYS A 30 -33.34 12.23 18.85
C LYS A 30 -34.11 12.81 17.65
N LEU A 31 -33.45 13.57 16.79
CA LEU A 31 -34.08 14.20 15.62
C LEU A 31 -34.37 13.20 14.49
N THR A 32 -33.44 12.29 14.21
CA THR A 32 -33.54 11.40 13.03
C THR A 32 -34.04 10.00 13.34
N GLY A 33 -34.09 9.62 14.63
CA GLY A 33 -34.31 8.24 15.07
C GLY A 33 -33.17 7.27 14.75
N ARG A 34 -32.16 7.70 13.98
CA ARG A 34 -31.05 6.85 13.50
C ARG A 34 -29.83 6.98 14.39
N CYS A 35 -29.10 5.89 14.61
CA CYS A 35 -27.79 5.94 15.23
C CYS A 35 -26.71 6.42 14.24
N GLU A 36 -25.49 6.67 14.72
CA GLU A 36 -24.40 7.17 13.87
C GLU A 36 -24.02 6.19 12.75
N LEU A 37 -23.93 4.88 13.05
CA LEU A 37 -23.62 3.85 12.05
C LEU A 37 -24.64 3.85 10.91
N GLN A 38 -25.94 3.92 11.25
CA GLN A 38 -27.01 4.07 10.26
C GLN A 38 -26.83 5.33 9.42
N ARG A 39 -26.56 6.49 10.06
CA ARG A 39 -26.35 7.73 9.31
C ARG A 39 -25.17 7.62 8.35
N ILE A 40 -24.04 7.05 8.77
CA ILE A 40 -22.87 6.87 7.91
C ILE A 40 -23.19 5.95 6.71
N CYS A 41 -23.78 4.77 6.97
CA CYS A 41 -24.09 3.81 5.91
C CYS A 41 -25.10 4.37 4.89
N TYR A 42 -26.08 5.16 5.32
CA TYR A 42 -27.08 5.74 4.42
C TYR A 42 -26.63 7.00 3.68
N SER A 43 -25.75 7.83 4.28
CA SER A 43 -25.36 9.12 3.69
C SER A 43 -24.02 9.11 2.98
N THR A 44 -23.21 8.07 3.14
CA THR A 44 -21.88 7.97 2.52
C THR A 44 -21.86 6.79 1.57
N LYS A 45 -21.39 6.96 0.33
CA LYS A 45 -21.25 5.88 -0.67
C LYS A 45 -20.28 4.79 -0.17
N PRO A 46 -20.39 3.53 -0.66
CA PRO A 46 -19.40 2.48 -0.38
C PRO A 46 -17.99 2.93 -0.78
N GLY A 47 -16.96 2.43 -0.07
CA GLY A 47 -15.56 2.79 -0.28
C GLY A 47 -14.91 3.41 0.95
N ALA A 48 -13.71 3.97 0.77
CA ALA A 48 -12.83 4.43 1.84
C ALA A 48 -13.50 5.42 2.80
N SER A 49 -14.22 6.40 2.26
CA SER A 49 -14.90 7.43 3.09
C SER A 49 -15.88 6.81 4.09
N ARG A 50 -16.69 5.83 3.66
CA ARG A 50 -17.63 5.13 4.55
C ARG A 50 -16.88 4.28 5.55
N THR A 51 -15.94 3.46 5.10
CA THR A 51 -15.22 2.50 5.95
C THR A 51 -14.39 3.21 7.02
N MET A 52 -13.69 4.30 6.67
CA MET A 52 -12.94 5.11 7.64
C MET A 52 -13.85 5.76 8.69
N LYS A 53 -15.03 6.27 8.29
CA LYS A 53 -16.01 6.84 9.23
C LYS A 53 -16.57 5.75 10.16
N ILE A 54 -16.87 4.56 9.64
CA ILE A 54 -17.32 3.42 10.44
C ILE A 54 -16.22 3.00 11.42
N GLU A 55 -14.99 2.80 10.94
CA GLU A 55 -13.84 2.44 11.78
C GLU A 55 -13.66 3.44 12.93
N THR A 56 -13.71 4.73 12.62
CA THR A 56 -13.60 5.81 13.61
C THR A 56 -14.75 5.77 14.62
N SER A 57 -16.00 5.63 14.14
CA SER A 57 -17.19 5.54 14.99
C SER A 57 -17.13 4.36 15.97
N LEU A 58 -16.64 3.20 15.51
CA LEU A 58 -16.46 2.00 16.31
C LEU A 58 -15.35 2.19 17.36
N ARG A 59 -14.16 2.65 16.95
CA ARG A 59 -13.01 2.87 17.85
C ARG A 59 -13.29 3.92 18.94
N ASP A 60 -14.01 4.99 18.60
CA ASP A 60 -14.34 6.08 19.54
C ASP A 60 -15.59 5.82 20.39
N SER A 61 -16.24 4.67 20.20
CA SER A 61 -17.41 4.28 20.98
C SER A 61 -17.11 4.16 22.47
N LYS A 62 -18.12 4.36 23.32
CA LYS A 62 -18.05 4.01 24.76
C LYS A 62 -18.29 2.52 25.03
N SER A 63 -18.92 1.82 24.09
CA SER A 63 -19.19 0.39 24.24
C SER A 63 -17.93 -0.40 23.90
N LYS A 64 -17.49 -1.26 24.82
CA LYS A 64 -16.33 -2.13 24.61
C LYS A 64 -16.55 -3.07 23.43
N LEU A 65 -17.76 -3.60 23.26
CA LEU A 65 -18.16 -4.45 22.14
C LEU A 65 -17.89 -3.77 20.79
N LEU A 66 -18.26 -2.50 20.65
CA LEU A 66 -18.00 -1.74 19.41
C LEU A 66 -16.53 -1.40 19.23
N GLN A 67 -15.78 -1.20 20.31
CA GLN A 67 -14.34 -0.93 20.20
C GLN A 67 -13.58 -2.18 19.76
N THR A 68 -14.01 -3.36 20.20
CA THR A 68 -13.34 -4.64 19.87
C THR A 68 -13.78 -5.20 18.52
N SER A 69 -14.92 -4.76 17.97
CA SER A 69 -15.44 -5.25 16.68
C SER A 69 -14.46 -5.04 15.51
N VAL A 70 -13.65 -3.98 15.53
CA VAL A 70 -12.62 -3.72 14.51
C VAL A 70 -11.41 -4.66 14.59
N SER A 71 -11.38 -5.53 15.60
CA SER A 71 -10.27 -6.43 15.90
C SER A 71 -10.71 -7.90 16.05
N VAL A 72 -11.90 -8.26 15.57
CA VAL A 72 -12.38 -9.65 15.63
C VAL A 72 -11.66 -10.55 14.62
N HIS A 73 -11.81 -11.86 14.77
CA HIS A 73 -11.42 -12.82 13.74
C HIS A 73 -12.37 -12.71 12.54
N PRO A 74 -11.93 -12.92 11.28
CA PRO A 74 -12.80 -12.89 10.10
C PRO A 74 -14.09 -13.71 10.26
N ASP A 75 -13.99 -14.94 10.79
CA ASP A 75 -15.15 -15.84 10.99
C ASP A 75 -16.16 -15.32 12.01
N ALA A 76 -15.78 -14.36 12.86
CA ALA A 76 -16.67 -13.77 13.86
C ALA A 76 -17.38 -12.51 13.36
N ILE A 77 -17.15 -12.07 12.11
CA ILE A 77 -17.70 -10.81 11.59
C ILE A 77 -19.23 -10.83 11.57
N GLU A 78 -19.85 -11.92 11.10
CA GLU A 78 -21.32 -12.03 11.02
C GLU A 78 -21.97 -11.90 12.39
N LYS A 79 -21.51 -12.71 13.36
CA LYS A 79 -21.94 -12.61 14.76
C LYS A 79 -21.70 -11.22 15.35
N THR A 80 -20.56 -10.60 15.03
CA THR A 80 -20.24 -9.24 15.51
C THR A 80 -21.25 -8.21 14.98
N ILE A 81 -21.78 -8.39 13.77
CA ILE A 81 -22.81 -7.50 13.21
C ILE A 81 -24.12 -7.68 13.97
N GLU A 82 -24.52 -8.92 14.24
CA GLU A 82 -25.72 -9.22 15.04
C GLU A 82 -25.64 -8.54 16.42
N ASP A 83 -24.51 -8.72 17.11
CA ASP A 83 -24.22 -8.09 18.41
C ASP A 83 -24.29 -6.55 18.33
N ILE A 84 -23.78 -5.95 17.25
CA ILE A 84 -23.84 -4.50 17.01
C ILE A 84 -25.30 -4.06 16.81
N MET A 85 -26.08 -4.79 16.03
CA MET A 85 -27.47 -4.45 15.73
C MET A 85 -28.34 -4.56 17.00
N GLU A 86 -28.15 -5.61 17.80
CA GLU A 86 -28.81 -5.78 19.09
C GLU A 86 -28.46 -4.63 20.05
N LEU A 87 -27.16 -4.36 20.25
CA LEU A 87 -26.68 -3.29 21.13
C LEU A 87 -27.25 -1.91 20.73
N LYS A 88 -27.41 -1.68 19.42
CA LYS A 88 -27.95 -0.42 18.90
C LYS A 88 -29.48 -0.40 18.83
N LYS A 89 -30.15 -1.51 19.11
CA LYS A 89 -31.59 -1.71 18.98
C LYS A 89 -32.07 -1.42 17.56
N ILE A 90 -31.39 -1.99 16.58
CA ILE A 90 -31.71 -1.83 15.16
C ILE A 90 -32.47 -3.07 14.70
N ASN A 91 -33.66 -2.87 14.14
CA ASN A 91 -34.42 -3.95 13.52
C ASN A 91 -33.83 -4.26 12.12
N PRO A 92 -33.34 -5.49 11.86
CA PRO A 92 -32.75 -5.88 10.58
C PRO A 92 -33.76 -5.87 9.44
N ASP A 93 -35.01 -6.27 9.67
CA ASP A 93 -36.07 -6.33 8.63
C ASP A 93 -36.39 -4.94 8.07
N ILE A 94 -36.29 -3.91 8.91
CA ILE A 94 -36.50 -2.50 8.52
C ILE A 94 -35.22 -1.90 7.92
N ASN A 95 -34.05 -2.48 8.20
CA ASN A 95 -32.74 -1.93 7.81
C ASN A 95 -31.83 -2.99 7.13
N PRO A 96 -32.30 -3.75 6.12
CA PRO A 96 -31.56 -4.89 5.59
C PRO A 96 -30.21 -4.47 4.98
N GLN A 97 -30.16 -3.32 4.32
CA GLN A 97 -28.93 -2.78 3.71
C GLN A 97 -27.86 -2.39 4.75
N LEU A 98 -28.24 -2.16 6.00
CA LEU A 98 -27.29 -1.77 7.04
C LEU A 98 -26.35 -2.92 7.39
N GLY A 99 -26.89 -4.14 7.54
CA GLY A 99 -26.09 -5.33 7.85
C GLY A 99 -25.02 -5.55 6.79
N ILE A 100 -25.43 -5.58 5.51
CA ILE A 100 -24.53 -5.70 4.35
C ILE A 100 -23.47 -4.60 4.34
N SER A 101 -23.88 -3.34 4.56
CA SER A 101 -22.95 -2.21 4.56
C SER A 101 -21.94 -2.28 5.70
N LEU A 102 -22.36 -2.72 6.89
CA LEU A 102 -21.48 -2.92 8.03
C LEU A 102 -20.55 -4.10 7.83
N GLN A 103 -21.04 -5.19 7.22
CA GLN A 103 -20.23 -6.36 6.87
C GLN A 103 -19.08 -5.98 5.95
N ALA A 104 -19.37 -5.30 4.85
CA ALA A 104 -18.34 -4.82 3.93
C ALA A 104 -17.31 -3.92 4.64
N CYS A 105 -17.75 -3.00 5.50
CA CYS A 105 -16.82 -2.14 6.26
C CYS A 105 -15.97 -2.96 7.24
N LEU A 106 -16.53 -3.92 7.96
CA LEU A 106 -15.80 -4.73 8.93
C LEU A 106 -14.81 -5.68 8.26
N LEU A 107 -15.21 -6.31 7.14
CA LEU A 107 -14.32 -7.11 6.30
C LEU A 107 -13.10 -6.31 5.85
N GLN A 108 -13.31 -5.07 5.40
CA GLN A 108 -12.22 -4.18 5.02
C GLN A 108 -11.31 -3.80 6.19
N ILE A 109 -11.88 -3.43 7.34
CA ILE A 109 -11.11 -3.01 8.52
C ILE A 109 -10.29 -4.19 9.07
N VAL A 110 -10.91 -5.35 9.25
CA VAL A 110 -10.25 -6.57 9.75
C VAL A 110 -9.23 -7.08 8.73
N GLY A 111 -9.58 -7.09 7.44
CA GLY A 111 -8.69 -7.48 6.36
C GLY A 111 -7.44 -6.60 6.27
N TYR A 112 -7.57 -5.27 6.41
CA TYR A 112 -6.42 -4.36 6.45
C TYR A 112 -5.47 -4.65 7.60
N ARG A 113 -6.01 -4.97 8.79
CA ARG A 113 -5.20 -5.37 9.95
C ARG A 113 -4.48 -6.68 9.70
N ASN A 114 -5.17 -7.68 9.15
CA ASN A 114 -4.56 -8.97 8.85
C ASN A 114 -3.47 -8.82 7.77
N LEU A 115 -3.71 -7.99 6.76
CA LEU A 115 -2.73 -7.65 5.74
C LEU A 115 -1.44 -7.04 6.34
N ILE A 116 -1.55 -6.13 7.32
CA ILE A 116 -0.36 -5.63 8.03
C ILE A 116 0.41 -6.78 8.68
N ALA A 117 -0.28 -7.72 9.33
CA ALA A 117 0.37 -8.85 9.99
C ALA A 117 1.05 -9.79 8.99
N ASP A 118 0.39 -10.11 7.88
CA ASP A 118 0.92 -10.98 6.82
C ASP A 118 2.16 -10.36 6.15
N VAL A 119 2.09 -9.07 5.82
CA VAL A 119 3.21 -8.32 5.23
C VAL A 119 4.37 -8.21 6.23
N GLU A 120 4.09 -7.95 7.51
CA GLU A 120 5.13 -7.87 8.54
C GLU A 120 5.81 -9.23 8.78
N LYS A 121 5.05 -10.34 8.70
CA LYS A 121 5.60 -11.69 8.79
C LYS A 121 6.63 -11.92 7.69
N LEU A 122 6.28 -11.66 6.43
CA LEU A 122 7.20 -11.79 5.29
C LEU A 122 8.39 -10.84 5.35
N ARG A 123 8.17 -9.62 5.85
CA ARG A 123 9.26 -8.62 5.99
C ARG A 123 10.30 -9.07 7.01
N ARG A 124 9.88 -9.76 8.08
CA ARG A 124 10.76 -10.27 9.14
C ARG A 124 11.38 -11.61 8.83
N GLU A 125 10.80 -12.37 7.91
CA GLU A 125 11.34 -13.65 7.46
C GLU A 125 12.62 -13.43 6.64
N PRO A 126 13.80 -13.85 7.14
CA PRO A 126 15.04 -13.69 6.39
C PRO A 126 15.03 -14.64 5.19
N TYR A 127 15.66 -14.21 4.09
CA TYR A 127 15.96 -15.11 2.99
C TYR A 127 16.92 -16.21 3.48
N ASP A 128 16.58 -17.44 3.15
CA ASP A 128 17.33 -18.64 3.53
C ASP A 128 17.72 -19.42 2.28
N SER A 129 19.01 -19.55 2.04
CA SER A 129 19.59 -20.27 0.90
C SER A 129 19.46 -21.79 1.02
N ASP A 130 19.24 -22.30 2.23
CA ASP A 130 19.04 -23.73 2.48
C ASP A 130 17.57 -24.13 2.34
N ASN A 131 16.67 -23.15 2.16
CA ASN A 131 15.25 -23.35 1.94
C ASN A 131 14.94 -23.45 0.43
N PRO A 132 14.48 -24.60 -0.08
CA PRO A 132 14.24 -24.80 -1.51
C PRO A 132 13.19 -23.85 -2.09
N GLN A 133 12.17 -23.46 -1.33
CA GLN A 133 11.12 -22.55 -1.80
C GLN A 133 11.65 -21.13 -1.97
N HIS A 134 12.55 -20.68 -1.09
CA HIS A 134 13.20 -19.36 -1.21
C HIS A 134 14.14 -19.31 -2.43
N GLU A 135 14.94 -20.36 -2.61
CA GLU A 135 15.82 -20.50 -3.79
C GLU A 135 15.00 -20.56 -5.09
N GLU A 136 13.92 -21.34 -5.14
CA GLU A 136 13.04 -21.41 -6.31
C GLU A 136 12.46 -20.03 -6.67
N MET A 137 12.05 -19.24 -5.67
CA MET A 137 11.52 -17.89 -5.86
C MET A 137 12.56 -16.95 -6.48
N LEU A 138 13.81 -17.00 -5.99
CA LEU A 138 14.91 -16.20 -6.52
C LEU A 138 15.30 -16.62 -7.94
N LEU A 139 15.32 -17.92 -8.22
CA LEU A 139 15.60 -18.44 -9.56
C LEU A 139 14.48 -18.10 -10.54
N LYS A 140 13.21 -18.09 -10.11
CA LYS A 140 12.08 -17.62 -10.92
C LYS A 140 12.23 -16.15 -11.30
N LEU A 141 12.60 -15.30 -10.34
CA LEU A 141 12.87 -13.88 -10.62
C LEU A 141 13.91 -13.72 -11.74
N TRP A 142 15.02 -14.46 -11.67
CA TRP A 142 16.03 -14.46 -12.73
C TRP A 142 15.46 -14.86 -14.09
N ARG A 143 14.74 -15.99 -14.15
CA ARG A 143 14.16 -16.51 -15.40
C ARG A 143 13.19 -15.53 -16.04
N PHE A 144 12.39 -14.81 -15.25
CA PHE A 144 11.47 -13.80 -15.78
C PHE A 144 12.20 -12.55 -16.30
N LEU A 145 13.27 -12.11 -15.65
CA LEU A 145 14.01 -10.90 -16.04
C LEU A 145 15.05 -11.15 -17.14
N LYS A 146 15.61 -12.35 -17.21
CA LYS A 146 16.68 -12.76 -18.14
C LYS A 146 16.36 -14.13 -18.78
N PRO A 147 15.25 -14.26 -19.53
CA PRO A 147 14.79 -15.55 -20.05
C PRO A 147 15.79 -16.25 -20.98
N ASN A 148 16.66 -15.48 -21.65
CA ASN A 148 17.63 -15.99 -22.63
C ASN A 148 19.04 -16.21 -22.05
N THR A 149 19.25 -15.90 -20.77
CA THR A 149 20.57 -16.01 -20.12
C THR A 149 20.42 -16.89 -18.89
N PRO A 150 20.77 -18.18 -18.93
CA PRO A 150 20.72 -19.02 -17.74
C PRO A 150 21.72 -18.54 -16.69
N LEU A 151 21.39 -18.75 -15.42
CA LEU A 151 22.30 -18.50 -14.32
C LEU A 151 23.36 -19.62 -14.28
N GLU A 152 24.64 -19.26 -14.32
CA GLU A 152 25.78 -20.19 -14.33
C GLU A 152 25.95 -20.89 -12.97
N SER A 153 25.77 -20.13 -11.90
CA SER A 153 25.85 -20.60 -10.51
C SER A 153 25.00 -19.72 -9.60
N ARG A 154 24.55 -20.29 -8.49
CA ARG A 154 23.75 -19.52 -7.51
C ARG A 154 24.50 -18.30 -6.99
N ILE A 155 25.79 -18.42 -6.71
CA ILE A 155 26.63 -17.26 -6.34
C ILE A 155 27.41 -16.88 -7.60
N SER A 156 27.12 -15.71 -8.17
CA SER A 156 27.76 -15.23 -9.41
C SER A 156 27.57 -13.72 -9.61
N LYS A 157 28.46 -13.10 -10.38
CA LYS A 157 28.35 -11.68 -10.75
C LYS A 157 27.11 -11.37 -11.59
N GLN A 158 26.43 -12.38 -12.14
CA GLN A 158 25.26 -12.19 -12.99
C GLN A 158 24.12 -11.47 -12.24
N TRP A 159 24.01 -11.63 -10.92
CA TRP A 159 23.00 -10.93 -10.12
C TRP A 159 23.11 -9.39 -10.19
N CYS A 160 24.31 -8.86 -10.40
CA CYS A 160 24.52 -7.43 -10.65
C CYS A 160 23.80 -6.95 -11.92
N GLU A 161 23.59 -7.82 -12.92
CA GLU A 161 22.90 -7.47 -14.17
C GLU A 161 21.42 -7.18 -13.99
N ILE A 162 20.79 -7.69 -12.93
CA ILE A 162 19.42 -7.35 -12.55
C ILE A 162 19.37 -6.40 -11.35
N GLY A 163 20.52 -5.83 -10.99
CA GLY A 163 20.66 -4.76 -10.02
C GLY A 163 20.67 -5.18 -8.56
N PHE A 164 21.11 -6.40 -8.23
CA PHE A 164 21.51 -6.77 -6.86
C PHE A 164 22.93 -6.26 -6.52
N GLN A 165 23.30 -6.25 -5.24
CA GLN A 165 24.64 -5.86 -4.80
C GLN A 165 25.53 -7.10 -4.64
N GLY A 166 26.54 -7.20 -5.50
CA GLY A 166 27.52 -8.27 -5.45
C GLY A 166 26.98 -9.61 -5.96
N ASP A 167 27.67 -10.69 -5.58
CA ASP A 167 27.50 -12.00 -6.21
C ASP A 167 26.40 -12.85 -5.56
N ASP A 168 25.86 -12.40 -4.42
CA ASP A 168 24.79 -13.09 -3.69
C ASP A 168 23.68 -12.14 -3.21
N PRO A 169 22.46 -12.21 -3.80
CA PRO A 169 21.29 -11.41 -3.40
C PRO A 169 20.88 -11.53 -1.93
N LYS A 170 21.32 -12.58 -1.20
CA LYS A 170 20.96 -12.79 0.21
C LYS A 170 21.21 -11.57 1.08
N THR A 171 22.29 -10.83 0.83
CA THR A 171 22.64 -9.64 1.65
C THR A 171 21.76 -8.42 1.38
N ASP A 172 21.08 -8.36 0.24
CA ASP A 172 20.22 -7.23 -0.14
C ASP A 172 18.85 -7.28 0.55
N PHE A 173 18.38 -8.48 0.89
CA PHE A 173 17.08 -8.68 1.52
C PHE A 173 17.06 -8.35 3.02
N ARG A 174 18.17 -7.91 3.64
CA ARG A 174 18.25 -7.68 5.10
C ARG A 174 17.16 -6.77 5.66
N GLY A 175 16.78 -5.71 4.94
CA GLY A 175 15.79 -4.74 5.42
C GLY A 175 14.34 -5.20 5.27
N MET A 176 14.03 -5.85 4.13
CA MET A 176 12.67 -6.20 3.72
C MET A 176 12.40 -7.71 3.72
N GLY A 177 13.35 -8.54 4.14
CA GLY A 177 13.23 -9.98 4.20
C GLY A 177 12.73 -10.61 2.89
N LEU A 178 11.97 -11.69 3.04
CA LEU A 178 11.34 -12.40 1.94
C LEU A 178 10.31 -11.53 1.20
N LEU A 179 9.70 -10.54 1.86
CA LEU A 179 8.76 -9.61 1.21
C LEU A 179 9.39 -8.89 0.02
N GLY A 180 10.67 -8.50 0.13
CA GLY A 180 11.40 -7.86 -0.97
C GLY A 180 11.52 -8.75 -2.20
N LEU A 181 11.90 -10.02 -2.00
CA LEU A 181 11.97 -11.01 -3.08
C LEU A 181 10.58 -11.32 -3.65
N TYR A 182 9.59 -11.49 -2.78
CA TYR A 182 8.24 -11.87 -3.18
C TYR A 182 7.57 -10.80 -4.05
N ASN A 183 7.79 -9.52 -3.72
CA ASN A 183 7.32 -8.40 -4.54
C ASN A 183 8.04 -8.32 -5.90
N LEU A 184 9.37 -8.46 -5.91
CA LEU A 184 10.16 -8.45 -7.16
C LEU A 184 9.73 -9.58 -8.10
N GLN A 185 9.63 -10.80 -7.58
CA GLN A 185 9.19 -11.97 -8.35
C GLN A 185 7.76 -11.79 -8.85
N TYR A 186 6.83 -11.32 -8.02
CA TYR A 186 5.46 -11.06 -8.44
C TYR A 186 5.37 -10.03 -9.57
N PHE A 187 6.19 -8.96 -9.51
CA PHE A 187 6.25 -7.97 -10.58
C PHE A 187 6.77 -8.56 -11.89
N ALA A 188 7.87 -9.33 -11.82
CA ALA A 188 8.47 -9.97 -12.98
C ALA A 188 7.57 -11.05 -13.60
N GLU A 189 6.80 -11.78 -12.79
CA GLU A 189 5.90 -12.82 -13.27
C GLU A 189 4.60 -12.24 -13.86
N ARG A 190 4.02 -11.23 -13.22
CA ARG A 190 2.71 -10.71 -13.63
C ARG A 190 2.75 -9.89 -14.92
N ASP A 191 3.85 -9.19 -15.16
CA ASP A 191 4.08 -8.46 -16.42
C ASP A 191 5.57 -8.50 -16.78
N ALA A 192 6.01 -9.66 -17.29
CA ALA A 192 7.39 -9.90 -17.63
C ALA A 192 7.94 -8.89 -18.64
N THR A 193 7.13 -8.52 -19.65
CA THR A 193 7.50 -7.51 -20.66
C THR A 193 7.77 -6.17 -20.00
N ALA A 194 6.86 -5.72 -19.14
CA ALA A 194 7.01 -4.44 -18.45
C ALA A 194 8.18 -4.47 -17.45
N ALA A 195 8.39 -5.56 -16.72
CA ALA A 195 9.52 -5.72 -15.81
C ALA A 195 10.88 -5.74 -16.54
N GLN A 196 10.98 -6.45 -17.67
CA GLN A 196 12.17 -6.45 -18.53
C GLN A 196 12.43 -5.07 -19.14
N GLN A 197 11.39 -4.35 -19.56
CA GLN A 197 11.53 -2.98 -20.05
C GLN A 197 12.04 -2.04 -18.97
N VAL A 198 11.46 -2.07 -17.76
CA VAL A 198 11.92 -1.28 -16.62
C VAL A 198 13.37 -1.64 -16.25
N LEU A 199 13.74 -2.92 -16.28
CA LEU A 199 15.12 -3.36 -16.08
C LEU A 199 16.05 -2.76 -17.14
N SER A 200 15.72 -2.93 -18.43
CA SER A 200 16.51 -2.39 -19.55
C SER A 200 16.71 -0.88 -19.43
N ASP A 201 15.63 -0.14 -19.18
CA ASP A 201 15.66 1.32 -19.05
C ASP A 201 16.40 1.77 -17.79
N SER A 202 16.37 0.97 -16.72
CA SER A 202 17.13 1.24 -15.50
C SER A 202 18.65 1.08 -15.68
N LEU A 203 19.09 0.26 -16.64
CA LEU A 203 20.50 0.11 -17.00
C LEU A 203 20.96 1.16 -18.01
N HIS A 204 20.05 1.58 -18.90
CA HIS A 204 20.30 2.54 -19.97
C HIS A 204 19.19 3.58 -20.08
N PRO A 205 19.10 4.56 -19.16
CA PRO A 205 18.04 5.56 -19.22
C PRO A 205 18.06 6.31 -20.54
N LYS A 206 16.93 6.24 -21.24
CA LYS A 206 16.71 7.07 -22.41
C LYS A 206 16.37 8.48 -21.93
N CYS A 207 17.36 9.36 -22.02
CA CYS A 207 17.28 10.67 -22.68
C CYS A 207 18.08 11.73 -21.93
N SER A 208 18.66 12.66 -22.69
CA SER A 208 18.64 14.05 -22.28
C SER A 208 18.43 14.94 -23.50
N LYS A 209 17.62 15.99 -23.32
CA LYS A 209 17.15 17.00 -24.29
C LYS A 209 18.27 17.88 -24.87
N PHE A 210 19.48 17.36 -24.90
CA PHE A 210 20.69 18.05 -25.31
C PHE A 210 21.02 17.67 -26.75
N SER A 211 21.46 18.66 -27.52
CA SER A 211 22.04 18.41 -28.83
C SER A 211 23.28 17.52 -28.69
N LYS A 212 23.64 16.79 -29.76
CA LYS A 212 24.84 15.93 -29.79
C LYS A 212 26.12 16.66 -29.31
N ALA A 213 26.20 17.98 -29.53
CA ALA A 213 27.33 18.82 -29.11
C ALA A 213 27.36 19.14 -27.59
N GLU A 214 26.21 19.19 -26.93
CA GLU A 214 26.13 19.42 -25.47
C GLU A 214 26.41 18.11 -24.70
N TRP A 215 26.10 16.97 -25.31
CA TRP A 215 26.48 15.63 -24.84
C TRP A 215 28.00 15.42 -24.77
N GLU A 216 28.76 15.94 -25.73
CA GLU A 216 30.21 15.77 -25.81
C GLU A 216 31.00 16.66 -24.82
N LYS A 217 30.38 17.74 -24.30
CA LYS A 217 31.07 18.76 -23.48
C LYS A 217 31.03 18.50 -21.97
N LYS A 218 30.08 17.69 -21.47
CA LYS A 218 30.04 17.25 -20.07
C LYS A 218 30.79 15.92 -19.94
N ARG A 219 31.87 15.91 -19.16
CA ARG A 219 32.66 14.72 -18.82
C ARG A 219 31.72 13.54 -18.45
N MET A 220 31.98 12.41 -19.13
CA MET A 220 31.65 10.99 -18.86
C MET A 220 30.69 10.69 -17.68
N ASP A 221 29.69 9.83 -17.95
CA ASP A 221 28.85 9.07 -16.98
C ASP A 221 27.40 9.51 -16.71
N LYS A 222 26.62 10.00 -17.71
CA LYS A 222 25.18 10.26 -17.49
C LYS A 222 24.24 9.51 -18.43
N ALA A 223 24.23 8.19 -18.25
CA ALA A 223 23.00 7.41 -18.32
C ALA A 223 22.65 7.11 -16.85
N ILE A 224 21.80 7.92 -16.20
CA ILE A 224 21.60 7.85 -14.75
C ILE A 224 20.60 6.76 -14.42
N GLY A 225 21.09 5.54 -14.61
CA GLY A 225 20.41 4.31 -14.29
C GLY A 225 20.24 4.17 -12.79
N TYR A 226 19.44 3.19 -12.41
CA TYR A 226 19.36 2.74 -11.03
C TYR A 226 19.40 1.22 -11.00
N SER A 227 19.85 0.66 -9.88
CA SER A 227 19.88 -0.80 -9.69
C SER A 227 18.45 -1.32 -9.51
N PHE A 228 17.91 -2.03 -10.51
CA PHE A 228 16.52 -2.51 -10.53
C PHE A 228 16.11 -3.22 -9.24
N ALA A 229 16.83 -4.27 -8.81
CA ALA A 229 16.46 -5.03 -7.63
C ALA A 229 16.55 -4.20 -6.34
N ILE A 230 17.60 -3.40 -6.16
CA ILE A 230 17.74 -2.53 -4.97
C ILE A 230 16.64 -1.47 -4.91
N VAL A 231 16.30 -0.86 -6.04
CA VAL A 231 15.17 0.08 -6.09
C VAL A 231 13.85 -0.65 -5.81
N GLY A 232 13.62 -1.84 -6.36
CA GLY A 232 12.43 -2.63 -6.05
C GLY A 232 12.32 -3.01 -4.56
N ILE A 233 13.42 -3.39 -3.90
CA ILE A 233 13.45 -3.61 -2.44
C ILE A 233 13.13 -2.31 -1.68
N ASN A 234 13.66 -1.19 -2.15
CA ASN A 234 13.41 0.12 -1.55
C ASN A 234 11.96 0.63 -1.77
N ILE A 235 11.34 0.30 -2.90
CA ILE A 235 9.92 0.56 -3.17
C ILE A 235 9.03 -0.39 -2.35
N THR A 236 9.47 -1.62 -2.08
CA THR A 236 8.82 -2.50 -1.10
C THR A 236 8.79 -1.85 0.29
N ASP A 237 9.90 -1.27 0.75
CA ASP A 237 9.95 -0.48 1.98
C ASP A 237 8.98 0.71 1.95
N LEU A 238 8.89 1.43 0.82
CA LEU A 238 7.93 2.52 0.68
C LEU A 238 6.48 2.02 0.82
N ALA A 239 6.11 0.95 0.11
CA ALA A 239 4.78 0.35 0.17
C ALA A 239 4.43 -0.11 1.59
N TYR A 240 5.37 -0.76 2.27
CA TYR A 240 5.24 -1.18 3.67
C TYR A 240 4.98 0.01 4.60
N ASN A 241 5.75 1.09 4.48
CA ASN A 241 5.58 2.27 5.32
C ASN A 241 4.23 2.97 5.05
N LEU A 242 3.75 2.98 3.81
CA LEU A 242 2.43 3.51 3.46
C LEU A 242 1.29 2.62 4.02
N LEU A 243 1.50 1.30 4.10
CA LEU A 243 0.58 0.36 4.74
C LEU A 243 0.53 0.58 6.26
N VAL A 244 1.67 0.52 6.96
CA VAL A 244 1.70 0.58 8.43
C VAL A 244 1.26 1.95 8.96
N SER A 245 1.55 3.03 8.24
CA SER A 245 1.07 4.37 8.60
C SER A 245 -0.43 4.58 8.41
N GLY A 246 -1.13 3.64 7.75
CA GLY A 246 -2.54 3.77 7.41
C GLY A 246 -2.81 4.58 6.13
N ALA A 247 -1.78 5.11 5.46
CA ALA A 247 -1.96 5.92 4.24
C ALA A 247 -2.65 5.12 3.12
N LEU A 248 -2.37 3.82 3.01
CA LEU A 248 -3.03 2.96 2.01
C LEU A 248 -4.48 2.58 2.36
N LYS A 249 -5.04 2.99 3.51
CA LYS A 249 -6.46 2.69 3.82
C LYS A 249 -7.38 3.23 2.73
N THR A 250 -7.13 4.44 2.25
CA THR A 250 -7.90 5.03 1.15
C THR A 250 -7.90 4.12 -0.08
N HIS A 251 -6.72 3.67 -0.50
CA HIS A 251 -6.60 2.77 -1.64
C HIS A 251 -7.32 1.42 -1.41
N PHE A 252 -6.97 0.72 -0.34
CA PHE A 252 -7.44 -0.65 -0.12
C PHE A 252 -8.95 -0.71 0.14
N TYR A 253 -9.52 0.26 0.84
CA TYR A 253 -10.97 0.32 1.06
C TYR A 253 -11.76 0.69 -0.21
N ASN A 254 -11.09 1.21 -1.26
CA ASN A 254 -11.73 1.47 -2.56
C ASN A 254 -11.64 0.26 -3.51
N ILE A 255 -10.59 -0.56 -3.42
CA ILE A 255 -10.36 -1.65 -4.39
C ILE A 255 -10.72 -3.05 -3.89
N ALA A 256 -10.83 -3.25 -2.57
CA ALA A 256 -11.03 -4.56 -1.99
C ALA A 256 -12.30 -4.57 -1.11
N PRO A 257 -13.50 -4.75 -1.68
CA PRO A 257 -14.75 -4.77 -0.92
C PRO A 257 -14.86 -5.99 0.01
N GLU A 258 -14.23 -7.11 -0.35
CA GLU A 258 -14.33 -8.38 0.40
C GLU A 258 -13.27 -8.54 1.49
N ALA A 259 -12.08 -7.96 1.30
CA ALA A 259 -11.02 -7.71 2.29
C ALA A 259 -9.71 -7.41 1.56
N PRO A 260 -8.86 -6.48 2.05
CA PRO A 260 -7.50 -6.35 1.55
C PRO A 260 -6.69 -7.63 1.81
N THR A 261 -5.85 -8.04 0.85
CA THR A 261 -5.05 -9.28 0.89
C THR A 261 -3.63 -9.02 0.41
N LEU A 262 -2.74 -9.99 0.61
CA LEU A 262 -1.34 -9.89 0.17
C LEU A 262 -1.21 -9.66 -1.33
N SER A 263 -2.08 -10.28 -2.14
CA SER A 263 -2.14 -10.02 -3.59
C SER A 263 -2.36 -8.53 -3.85
N HIS A 264 -3.37 -7.91 -3.23
CA HIS A 264 -3.61 -6.47 -3.39
C HIS A 264 -2.37 -5.62 -3.05
N PHE A 265 -1.63 -5.97 -2.00
CA PHE A 265 -0.38 -5.28 -1.65
C PHE A 265 0.70 -5.43 -2.72
N GLN A 266 0.90 -6.64 -3.26
CA GLN A 266 1.80 -6.86 -4.38
C GLN A 266 1.35 -6.09 -5.64
N GLN A 267 0.03 -5.93 -5.83
CA GLN A 267 -0.49 -5.10 -6.91
C GLN A 267 -0.15 -3.63 -6.73
N THR A 268 -0.29 -3.10 -5.52
CA THR A 268 0.16 -1.75 -5.16
C THR A 268 1.68 -1.62 -5.37
N PHE A 269 2.48 -2.63 -5.03
CA PHE A 269 3.92 -2.63 -5.31
C PHE A 269 4.22 -2.45 -6.81
N CYS A 270 3.57 -3.22 -7.69
CA CYS A 270 3.78 -3.07 -9.13
C CYS A 270 3.41 -1.67 -9.64
N TYR A 271 2.30 -1.10 -9.16
CA TYR A 271 1.93 0.29 -9.46
C TYR A 271 3.03 1.26 -9.04
N LEU A 272 3.49 1.16 -7.80
CA LEU A 272 4.52 2.04 -7.25
C LEU A 272 5.85 1.90 -7.99
N MET A 273 6.23 0.68 -8.38
CA MET A 273 7.46 0.43 -9.13
C MET A 273 7.39 1.10 -10.52
N HIS A 274 6.27 0.96 -11.22
CA HIS A 274 6.06 1.62 -12.51
C HIS A 274 6.04 3.14 -12.42
N GLU A 275 5.29 3.69 -11.46
CA GLU A 275 5.18 5.13 -11.29
C GLU A 275 6.49 5.73 -10.79
N PHE A 276 7.25 5.02 -9.96
CA PHE A 276 8.57 5.46 -9.57
C PHE A 276 9.54 5.46 -10.75
N HIS A 277 9.52 4.44 -11.59
CA HIS A 277 10.35 4.39 -12.79
C HIS A 277 10.10 5.58 -13.73
N LYS A 278 8.82 5.87 -14.04
CA LYS A 278 8.44 7.04 -14.82
C LYS A 278 8.89 8.33 -14.13
N PHE A 279 8.64 8.44 -12.82
CA PHE A 279 9.00 9.61 -12.04
C PHE A 279 10.52 9.86 -11.99
N TRP A 280 11.33 8.80 -11.91
CA TRP A 280 12.79 8.89 -11.95
C TRP A 280 13.27 9.50 -13.26
N ILE A 281 12.72 9.02 -14.39
CA ILE A 281 13.05 9.54 -15.73
C ILE A 281 12.59 11.00 -15.87
N GLU A 282 11.39 11.34 -15.38
CA GLU A 282 10.87 12.70 -15.41
C GLU A 282 11.70 13.69 -14.57
N GLU A 283 12.18 13.26 -13.39
CA GLU A 283 13.00 14.10 -12.52
C GLU A 283 14.41 14.33 -13.05
N ASP A 284 14.90 13.48 -13.94
CA ASP A 284 16.24 13.56 -14.57
C ASP A 284 17.33 13.96 -13.55
N PRO A 285 17.50 13.19 -12.45
CA PRO A 285 18.44 13.54 -11.38
C PRO A 285 19.85 13.66 -11.91
N MET A 286 20.77 14.34 -11.20
CA MET A 286 22.14 14.46 -11.69
C MET A 286 22.97 13.18 -11.50
N ASP A 287 22.69 12.36 -10.50
CA ASP A 287 23.33 11.06 -10.34
C ASP A 287 22.51 10.21 -9.34
N ILE A 288 22.96 8.96 -9.14
CA ILE A 288 22.32 8.03 -8.22
C ILE A 288 22.37 8.49 -6.75
N MET A 289 23.24 9.43 -6.37
CA MET A 289 23.30 9.95 -4.99
C MET A 289 22.07 10.79 -4.65
N GLU A 290 21.34 11.26 -5.66
CA GLU A 290 20.06 11.96 -5.48
C GLU A 290 18.89 11.02 -5.18
N PHE A 291 19.12 9.70 -5.16
CA PHE A 291 18.07 8.70 -5.01
C PHE A 291 17.13 8.97 -3.83
N ASN A 292 17.69 9.22 -2.64
CA ASN A 292 16.90 9.48 -1.45
C ASN A 292 16.04 10.75 -1.57
N ARG A 293 16.55 11.80 -2.24
CA ARG A 293 15.82 13.05 -2.48
C ARG A 293 14.64 12.80 -3.42
N VAL A 294 14.88 12.13 -4.54
CA VAL A 294 13.86 11.81 -5.55
C VAL A 294 12.79 10.88 -4.96
N ARG A 295 13.21 9.83 -4.25
CA ARG A 295 12.31 8.90 -3.56
C ARG A 295 11.41 9.60 -2.54
N GLU A 296 11.95 10.51 -1.72
CA GLU A 296 11.12 11.25 -0.76
C GLU A 296 10.14 12.20 -1.46
N LYS A 297 10.53 12.79 -2.60
CA LYS A 297 9.61 13.59 -3.44
C LYS A 297 8.48 12.71 -3.99
N PHE A 298 8.81 11.52 -4.48
CA PHE A 298 7.83 10.53 -4.95
C PHE A 298 6.88 10.09 -3.83
N ARG A 299 7.40 9.75 -2.65
CA ARG A 299 6.60 9.42 -1.46
C ARG A 299 5.59 10.53 -1.13
N LYS A 300 6.01 11.79 -1.14
CA LYS A 300 5.11 12.94 -0.91
C LYS A 300 4.03 13.06 -1.99
N ARG A 301 4.36 12.79 -3.26
CA ARG A 301 3.39 12.74 -4.37
C ARG A 301 2.33 11.66 -4.12
N ILE A 302 2.73 10.44 -3.76
CA ILE A 302 1.83 9.33 -3.46
C ILE A 302 0.93 9.64 -2.25
N ILE A 303 1.50 10.14 -1.16
CA ILE A 303 0.71 10.54 0.03
C ILE A 303 -0.33 11.61 -0.34
N LYS A 304 0.04 12.60 -1.15
CA LYS A 304 -0.89 13.63 -1.61
C LYS A 304 -2.03 13.05 -2.45
N GLN A 305 -1.75 12.09 -3.33
CA GLN A 305 -2.80 11.39 -4.09
C GLN A 305 -3.77 10.65 -3.17
N LEU A 306 -3.24 9.94 -2.15
CA LEU A 306 -4.04 9.17 -1.17
C LEU A 306 -4.90 10.03 -0.23
N GLN A 307 -4.75 11.36 -0.25
CA GLN A 307 -5.65 12.29 0.44
C GLN A 307 -7.00 12.44 -0.27
N ASN A 308 -7.08 12.14 -1.57
CA ASN A 308 -8.35 12.07 -2.28
C ASN A 308 -9.12 10.81 -1.82
N PRO A 309 -10.31 10.93 -1.22
CA PRO A 309 -11.06 9.79 -0.68
C PRO A 309 -11.42 8.72 -1.73
N ASP A 310 -11.43 9.08 -3.01
CA ASP A 310 -11.76 8.17 -4.11
C ASP A 310 -10.51 7.58 -4.78
N MET A 311 -9.31 7.83 -4.24
CA MET A 311 -8.06 7.37 -4.82
C MET A 311 -7.94 5.83 -4.80
N ALA A 312 -7.58 5.26 -5.94
CA ALA A 312 -7.15 3.88 -6.10
C ALA A 312 -5.84 3.82 -6.92
N LEU A 313 -4.76 3.32 -6.30
CA LEU A 313 -3.45 3.12 -6.94
C LEU A 313 -3.44 1.85 -7.80
N CYS A 314 -4.26 1.82 -8.86
CA CYS A 314 -4.36 0.67 -9.74
C CYS A 314 -3.30 0.75 -10.85
N PRO A 315 -2.54 -0.32 -11.10
CA PRO A 315 -1.67 -0.37 -12.28
C PRO A 315 -2.54 -0.32 -13.53
N HIS A 316 -2.17 0.51 -14.49
CA HIS A 316 -2.78 0.48 -15.82
C HIS A 316 -2.22 -0.75 -16.53
N PHE A 317 -2.94 -1.88 -16.47
CA PHE A 317 -2.60 -3.04 -17.28
C PHE A 317 -3.31 -2.92 -18.62
N ALA A 318 -2.61 -3.19 -19.71
CA ALA A 318 -3.22 -3.21 -21.05
C ALA A 318 -4.44 -4.16 -21.14
N ALA A 319 -4.57 -5.13 -20.22
CA ALA A 319 -5.70 -6.05 -20.14
C ALA A 319 -6.95 -5.50 -19.41
N SER A 320 -6.88 -4.36 -18.72
CA SER A 320 -8.01 -3.83 -17.94
C SER A 320 -8.93 -2.86 -18.70
N GLU A 321 -8.61 -2.51 -19.95
CA GLU A 321 -9.48 -1.65 -20.78
C GLU A 321 -10.85 -2.29 -21.09
N GLY A 322 -10.97 -3.62 -20.98
CA GLY A 322 -12.23 -4.33 -21.20
C GLY A 322 -13.19 -4.39 -20.00
N LEU A 323 -12.75 -4.04 -18.78
CA LEU A 323 -13.54 -4.26 -17.55
C LEU A 323 -13.94 -2.96 -16.83
N ILE A 324 -13.41 -1.81 -17.24
CA ILE A 324 -13.74 -0.50 -16.64
C ILE A 324 -14.96 0.14 -17.33
N ASN A 325 -15.47 -0.46 -18.42
CA ASN A 325 -16.63 0.00 -19.19
C ASN A 325 -17.87 -0.93 -19.10
N MET A 326 -18.04 -1.69 -18.01
CA MET A 326 -19.30 -2.40 -17.72
C MET A 326 -19.92 -1.97 -16.40
#